data_AF-A0A3N5VFN6-F1
#
_entry.id   AF-A0A3N5VFN6-F1
#
_cell.length_a   1.000
_cell.length_b   1.000
_cell.length_c   1.000
_cell.angle_alpha   90.00
_cell.angle_beta   90.00
_cell.angle_gamma   90.00
#
_symmetry.space_group_name_H-M   'P 1'
#
loop_
_entity.id
_entity.type
_entity.pdbx_description
1 polymer ?
#
loop_
_entity_poly.entity_id
_entity_poly.type
_entity_poly.pdbx_seq_one_letter_code
_entity_poly.pdbx_strand_id
1 'polypeptide(L)'
;MIQQNSYPMKEWHHENMQKRVVKYVVGLSDDATPYQKKQHKKYGGNIANLSRSINFDIRHGVTREEVLLFLDKVRNDADFSNVRDSLGSIERLDEIQSHFI
;
A
#
# COMPACT_ATOMS: atom_id res chain seq x y z
N MET A 1 20.34 21.02 -19.09
CA MET A 1 19.35 20.16 -19.77
C MET A 1 18.11 20.13 -18.90
N ILE A 2 16.93 20.47 -19.44
CA ILE A 2 15.67 20.33 -18.71
C ILE A 2 15.29 18.85 -18.79
N GLN A 3 15.34 18.15 -17.66
CA GLN A 3 14.91 16.76 -17.58
C GLN A 3 13.40 16.73 -17.83
N GLN A 4 12.99 16.27 -19.02
CA GLN A 4 11.57 16.08 -19.29
C GLN A 4 11.03 15.05 -18.30
N ASN A 5 10.08 15.47 -17.46
CA ASN A 5 9.39 14.55 -16.59
C ASN A 5 8.45 13.69 -17.46
N SER A 6 8.90 12.49 -17.82
CA SER A 6 8.11 11.53 -18.60
C SER A 6 6.84 11.07 -17.88
N TYR A 7 6.73 11.34 -16.56
CA TYR A 7 5.62 10.95 -15.71
C TYR A 7 5.09 12.15 -14.90
N PRO A 8 4.06 12.86 -15.39
CA PRO A 8 3.44 13.93 -14.62
C PRO A 8 2.99 13.40 -13.25
N MET A 9 3.30 14.15 -12.19
CA MET A 9 2.96 13.81 -10.80
C MET A 9 3.54 12.48 -10.25
N LYS A 10 4.69 12.00 -10.76
CA LYS A 10 5.35 10.77 -10.24
C LYS A 10 5.42 10.72 -8.71
N GLU A 11 5.84 11.82 -8.06
CA GLU A 11 5.95 11.88 -6.59
C GLU A 11 4.61 11.62 -5.89
N TRP A 12 3.53 12.17 -6.43
CA TRP A 12 2.19 11.93 -5.92
C TRP A 12 1.79 10.46 -6.05
N HIS A 13 2.13 9.80 -7.16
CA HIS A 13 1.87 8.38 -7.35
C HIS A 13 2.68 7.51 -6.38
N HIS A 14 3.92 7.89 -6.11
CA HIS A 14 4.76 7.23 -5.12
C HIS A 14 4.16 7.36 -3.72
N GLU A 15 3.78 8.56 -3.28
CA GLU A 15 3.10 8.76 -2.00
C GLU A 15 1.75 8.04 -1.92
N ASN A 16 0.96 8.06 -2.98
CA ASN A 16 -0.35 7.42 -3.04
C ASN A 16 -0.22 5.89 -2.92
N MET A 17 0.78 5.30 -3.56
CA MET A 17 1.12 3.89 -3.42
C MET A 17 1.43 3.56 -1.95
N GLN A 18 2.31 4.33 -1.31
CA GLN A 18 2.70 4.12 0.09
C GLN A 18 1.50 4.20 1.04
N LYS A 19 0.68 5.24 0.90
CA LYS A 19 -0.55 5.45 1.71
C LYS A 19 -1.52 4.27 1.58
N ARG A 20 -1.66 3.70 0.38
CA ARG A 20 -2.55 2.57 0.13
C ARG A 20 -2.03 1.28 0.74
N VAL A 21 -0.73 1.02 0.62
CA VAL A 21 -0.07 -0.13 1.26
C VAL A 21 -0.27 -0.05 2.77
N VAL A 22 0.08 1.08 3.41
CA VAL A 22 -0.08 1.25 4.87
C VAL A 22 -1.54 1.05 5.29
N LYS A 23 -2.50 1.64 4.56
CA LYS A 23 -3.93 1.49 4.88
C LYS A 23 -4.38 0.02 4.84
N TYR A 24 -3.91 -0.75 3.87
CA TYR A 24 -4.24 -2.18 3.76
C TYR A 24 -3.59 -2.99 4.88
N VAL A 25 -2.32 -2.70 5.20
CA VAL A 25 -1.53 -3.40 6.23
C VAL A 25 -1.93 -3.02 7.65
N VAL A 26 -2.55 -1.86 7.89
CA VAL A 26 -3.22 -1.56 9.17
C VAL A 26 -4.55 -2.31 9.27
N GLY A 27 -5.28 -2.43 8.16
CA GLY A 27 -6.50 -3.24 8.11
C GLY A 27 -7.65 -2.55 8.84
N LEU A 28 -8.44 -3.33 9.57
CA LEU A 28 -9.56 -2.83 10.33
C LEU A 28 -9.40 -3.21 11.80
N SER A 29 -9.57 -2.24 12.70
CA SER A 29 -9.58 -2.48 14.15
C SER A 29 -10.72 -3.42 14.55
N ASP A 30 -10.48 -4.25 15.56
CA ASP A 30 -11.49 -5.17 16.11
C ASP A 30 -12.73 -4.43 16.64
N ASP A 31 -12.52 -3.23 17.20
CA ASP A 31 -13.56 -2.34 17.72
C ASP A 31 -14.25 -1.50 16.64
N ALA A 32 -14.01 -1.80 15.35
CA ALA A 32 -14.58 -1.04 14.26
C ALA A 32 -16.12 -1.11 14.23
N THR A 33 -16.72 0.06 14.06
CA THR A 33 -18.16 0.23 13.88
C THR A 33 -18.66 -0.51 12.63
N PRO A 34 -19.96 -0.87 12.57
CA PRO A 34 -20.56 -1.48 11.37
C PRO A 34 -20.33 -0.65 10.09
N TYR A 35 -20.34 0.68 10.20
CA TYR A 35 -20.05 1.57 9.09
C TYR A 35 -18.60 1.44 8.61
N GLN A 36 -17.63 1.44 9.53
CA GLN A 36 -16.21 1.23 9.19
C GLN A 36 -15.98 -0.14 8.57
N LYS A 37 -16.63 -1.20 9.07
CA LYS A 37 -16.63 -2.55 8.46
C LYS A 37 -17.12 -2.52 7.01
N LYS A 38 -18.23 -1.82 6.75
CA LYS A 38 -18.78 -1.63 5.38
C LYS A 38 -17.82 -0.85 4.47
N GLN A 39 -17.23 0.24 4.97
CA GLN A 39 -16.26 1.05 4.22
C GLN A 39 -14.99 0.26 3.90
N HIS A 40 -14.46 -0.47 4.87
CA HIS A 40 -13.28 -1.31 4.71
C HIS A 40 -13.53 -2.38 3.64
N LYS A 41 -14.64 -3.12 3.71
CA LYS A 41 -15.01 -4.10 2.69
C LYS A 41 -15.10 -3.49 1.28
N LYS A 42 -15.62 -2.27 1.16
CA LYS A 42 -15.80 -1.60 -0.15
C LYS A 42 -14.50 -1.02 -0.72
N TYR A 43 -13.64 -0.45 0.11
CA TYR A 43 -12.54 0.42 -0.34
C TYR A 43 -11.14 0.03 0.15
N GLY A 44 -11.01 -0.73 1.23
CA GLY A 44 -9.73 -0.88 1.94
C GLY A 44 -9.28 -2.30 2.25
N GLY A 45 -10.17 -3.30 2.20
CA GLY A 45 -9.87 -4.68 2.60
C GLY A 45 -9.88 -5.67 1.44
N ASN A 46 -9.70 -5.20 0.20
CA ASN A 46 -9.69 -6.06 -0.98
C ASN A 46 -8.35 -5.94 -1.70
N ILE A 47 -7.59 -7.04 -1.72
CA ILE A 47 -6.27 -7.10 -2.37
C ILE A 47 -6.33 -6.75 -3.85
N ALA A 48 -7.33 -7.23 -4.58
CA ALA A 48 -7.44 -6.95 -6.02
C ALA A 48 -7.62 -5.45 -6.31
N ASN A 49 -8.33 -4.72 -5.44
CA ASN A 49 -8.45 -3.26 -5.54
C ASN A 49 -7.12 -2.55 -5.25
N LEU A 50 -6.37 -3.03 -4.24
CA LEU A 50 -5.04 -2.52 -3.92
C LEU A 50 -4.07 -2.77 -5.07
N SER A 51 -3.95 -4.01 -5.53
CA SER A 51 -3.06 -4.39 -6.64
C SER A 51 -3.38 -3.63 -7.92
N ARG A 52 -4.66 -3.38 -8.23
CA ARG A 52 -5.06 -2.51 -9.35
C ARG A 52 -4.62 -1.06 -9.17
N SER A 53 -4.68 -0.54 -7.95
CA SER A 53 -4.24 0.84 -7.64
C SER A 53 -2.73 0.98 -7.77
N ILE A 54 -1.96 0.04 -7.20
CA ILE A 54 -0.50 0.04 -7.30
C ILE A 54 -0.06 -0.11 -8.76
N ASN A 55 -0.70 -0.99 -9.54
CA ASN A 55 -0.41 -1.11 -10.98
C ASN A 55 -0.72 0.19 -11.75
N PHE A 56 -1.72 0.96 -11.32
CA PHE A 56 -1.98 2.27 -11.88
C PHE A 56 -0.84 3.24 -11.55
N ASP A 57 -0.38 3.27 -10.29
CA ASP A 57 0.77 4.09 -9.90
C ASP A 57 2.06 3.67 -10.64
N ILE A 58 2.24 2.37 -10.91
CA ILE A 58 3.37 1.84 -11.69
C ILE A 58 3.35 2.38 -13.13
N ARG A 59 2.18 2.44 -13.76
CA ARG A 59 2.03 3.04 -15.10
C ARG A 59 2.37 4.53 -15.12
N HIS A 60 2.39 5.19 -13.96
CA HIS A 60 2.70 6.61 -13.80
C HIS A 60 4.06 6.85 -13.14
N GLY A 61 4.99 5.89 -13.26
CA GLY A 61 6.39 6.09 -12.95
C GLY A 61 6.85 5.54 -11.60
N VAL A 62 5.96 4.94 -10.82
CA VAL A 62 6.37 4.08 -9.71
C VAL A 62 6.98 2.80 -10.26
N THR A 63 8.06 2.30 -9.67
CA THR A 63 8.66 1.03 -10.09
C THR A 63 8.23 -0.12 -9.19
N ARG A 64 8.31 -1.35 -9.71
CA ARG A 64 8.06 -2.55 -8.88
C ARG A 64 9.08 -2.63 -7.74
N GLU A 65 10.32 -2.23 -7.99
CA GLU A 65 11.38 -2.17 -6.98
C GLU A 65 11.04 -1.16 -5.88
N GLU A 66 10.52 0.03 -6.22
CA GLU A 66 10.05 1.02 -5.23
C GLU A 66 8.93 0.45 -4.35
N VAL A 67 8.02 -0.35 -4.94
CA VAL A 67 6.97 -1.06 -4.18
C VAL A 67 7.59 -2.09 -3.23
N LEU A 68 8.46 -2.97 -3.73
CA LEU A 68 9.08 -4.02 -2.91
C LEU A 68 9.96 -3.46 -1.79
N LEU A 69 10.74 -2.41 -2.07
CA LEU A 69 11.53 -1.68 -1.07
C LEU A 69 10.64 -1.05 0.00
N PHE A 70 9.48 -0.50 -0.40
CA PHE A 70 8.55 0.03 0.58
C PHE A 70 7.89 -1.06 1.44
N LEU A 71 7.55 -2.21 0.86
CA LEU A 71 7.03 -3.36 1.62
C LEU A 71 8.07 -3.87 2.63
N ASP A 72 9.34 -3.96 2.23
CA ASP A 72 10.44 -4.32 3.14
C ASP A 72 10.60 -3.27 4.26
N LYS A 73 10.53 -1.98 3.93
CA LYS A 73 10.54 -0.90 4.91
C LYS A 73 9.40 -1.03 5.92
N VAL A 74 8.17 -1.25 5.46
CA VAL A 74 7.01 -1.44 6.36
C VAL A 74 7.18 -2.68 7.25
N ARG A 75 7.87 -3.71 6.76
CA ARG A 75 8.16 -4.93 7.53
C ARG A 75 9.22 -4.72 8.61
N ASN A 76 10.30 -3.99 8.31
CA ASN A 76 11.51 -4.01 9.13
C ASN A 76 11.80 -2.70 9.88
N ASP A 77 11.34 -1.57 9.37
CA ASP A 77 11.71 -0.25 9.91
C ASP A 77 10.93 0.06 11.19
N ALA A 78 11.59 0.62 12.20
CA ALA A 78 10.98 0.98 13.48
C ALA A 78 9.83 1.99 13.32
N ASP A 79 9.90 2.85 12.31
CA ASP A 79 8.90 3.87 11.99
C ASP A 79 7.51 3.27 11.70
N PHE A 80 7.45 1.99 11.31
CA PHE A 80 6.21 1.27 10.98
C PHE A 80 5.80 0.24 12.03
N SER A 81 6.37 0.30 13.24
CA SER A 81 5.99 -0.59 14.35
C SER A 81 4.48 -0.57 14.61
N ASN A 82 3.88 0.62 14.69
CA ASN A 82 2.44 0.82 14.83
C ASN A 82 1.58 0.20 13.72
N VAL A 83 2.12 0.09 12.50
CA VAL A 83 1.42 -0.56 11.37
C VAL A 83 1.42 -2.07 11.53
N ARG A 84 2.51 -2.62 12.08
CA ARG A 84 2.68 -4.06 12.36
C ARG A 84 1.92 -4.54 13.59
N ASP A 85 1.61 -3.65 14.53
CA ASP A 85 0.85 -3.99 15.74
C ASP A 85 -0.59 -4.48 15.45
N SER A 86 -1.10 -4.23 14.25
CA SER A 86 -2.43 -4.74 13.86
C SER A 86 -2.43 -6.25 13.61
N LEU A 87 -3.45 -6.94 14.13
CA LEU A 87 -3.63 -8.38 13.92
C LEU A 87 -3.75 -8.70 12.42
N GLY A 88 -2.96 -9.65 11.93
CA GLY A 88 -2.98 -10.02 10.52
C GLY A 88 -2.12 -9.12 9.61
N SER A 89 -1.31 -8.21 10.16
CA SER A 89 -0.52 -7.24 9.39
C SER A 89 0.54 -7.91 8.51
N ILE A 90 1.21 -8.93 9.04
CA ILE A 90 2.26 -9.67 8.35
C ILE A 90 1.66 -10.51 7.21
N GLU A 91 0.53 -11.18 7.45
CA GLU A 91 -0.18 -11.95 6.42
C GLU A 91 -0.64 -11.04 5.28
N ARG A 92 -1.09 -9.82 5.60
CA ARG A 92 -1.47 -8.82 4.59
C ARG A 92 -0.26 -8.28 3.83
N LEU A 93 0.90 -8.14 4.47
CA LEU A 93 2.16 -7.82 3.77
C LEU A 93 2.58 -8.94 2.82
N ASP A 94 2.54 -10.20 3.26
CA ASP A 94 2.83 -11.37 2.43
C ASP A 94 1.90 -11.44 1.22
N GLU A 95 0.60 -11.18 1.44
CA GLU A 95 -0.41 -11.15 0.39
C GLU A 95 -0.07 -10.08 -0.67
N ILE A 96 0.26 -8.85 -0.26
CA ILE A 96 0.68 -7.80 -1.21
C ILE A 96 1.93 -8.25 -1.97
N GLN A 97 2.94 -8.72 -1.26
CA GLN A 97 4.23 -9.08 -1.85
C GLN A 97 4.09 -10.17 -2.92
N SER A 98 3.19 -11.15 -2.71
CA SER A 98 2.90 -12.21 -3.69
C SER A 98 2.39 -11.71 -5.06
N HIS A 99 1.85 -10.49 -5.13
CA HIS A 99 1.39 -9.87 -6.38
C HIS A 99 2.50 -9.16 -7.17
N PHE A 100 3.68 -8.95 -6.57
CA PHE A 100 4.76 -8.15 -7.15
C PHE A 100 6.11 -8.88 -7.24
N ILE A 101 6.21 -10.13 -6.77
CA ILE A 101 7.35 -11.04 -7.03
C ILE A 101 7.19 -11.72 -8.41
#